data_AF-A0A6A5Z281-F1
#
_entry.id   AF-A0A6A5Z281-F1
#
_cell.length_a   1.000
_cell.length_b   1.000
_cell.length_c   1.000
_cell.angle_alpha   90.00
_cell.angle_beta   90.00
_cell.angle_gamma   90.00
#
_symmetry.space_group_name_H-M   'P 1'
#
loop_
_entity.id
_entity.type
_entity.pdbx_description
1 polymer ?
#
loop_
_entity_poly.entity_id
_entity_poly.type
_entity_poly.pdbx_seq_one_letter_code
_entity_poly.pdbx_strand_id
1 'polypeptide(L)'
;MMSGIPLFGANTCGSARNTDSELCSRWMELRTFLRFSEGKCPIRMLIHDSPIYRTHDVRATIGQKAYRVVSVPEASRCAMAVRYSLLTYMYTLFYYAHE
;
A
#
# COMPACT_ATOMS: atom_id res chain seq x y z
N MET A 1 -19.33 15.69 5.76
CA MET A 1 -19.82 14.74 4.74
C MET A 1 -18.65 13.89 4.29
N MET A 2 -18.79 12.56 4.33
CA MET A 2 -17.82 11.61 3.76
C MET A 2 -18.20 11.38 2.29
N SER A 3 -17.28 11.49 1.34
CA SER A 3 -17.56 11.60 -0.10
C SER A 3 -18.09 10.33 -0.81
N GLY A 4 -18.55 9.30 -0.10
CA GLY A 4 -19.11 8.08 -0.71
C GLY A 4 -18.10 7.22 -1.50
N ILE A 5 -16.79 7.39 -1.27
CA ILE A 5 -15.72 6.66 -1.96
C ILE A 5 -15.05 5.70 -0.94
N PRO A 6 -15.50 4.45 -0.80
CA PRO A 6 -15.04 3.53 0.26
C PRO A 6 -13.68 2.88 -0.01
N LEU A 7 -13.25 2.87 -1.28
CA LEU A 7 -11.94 2.39 -1.73
C LEU A 7 -11.07 3.61 -2.06
N PHE A 8 -10.33 4.12 -1.08
CA PHE A 8 -9.37 5.22 -1.25
C PHE A 8 -8.00 4.86 -0.65
N GLY A 9 -6.96 5.54 -1.12
CA GLY A 9 -5.59 5.32 -0.68
C GLY A 9 -4.62 6.32 -1.30
N ALA A 10 -3.47 6.52 -0.67
CA ALA A 10 -2.45 7.49 -1.09
C ALA A 10 -1.12 6.78 -1.40
N ASN A 11 -0.40 7.23 -2.43
CA ASN A 11 0.88 6.64 -2.88
C ASN A 11 1.85 6.40 -1.72
N THR A 12 2.37 5.19 -1.63
CA THR A 12 3.17 4.75 -0.48
C THR A 12 4.54 5.39 -0.52
N CYS A 13 5.03 5.85 0.64
CA CYS A 13 6.28 6.57 0.82
C CYS A 13 6.33 7.98 0.16
N GLY A 14 5.20 8.46 -0.37
CA GLY A 14 5.10 9.76 -1.02
C GLY A 14 5.53 9.71 -2.49
N SER A 15 5.08 10.69 -3.28
CA SER A 15 5.30 10.70 -4.74
C SER A 15 6.20 11.83 -5.24
N ALA A 16 6.25 12.97 -4.54
CA ALA A 16 6.87 14.20 -5.05
C ALA A 16 8.28 14.46 -4.51
N ARG A 17 8.69 13.79 -3.42
CA ARG A 17 9.95 14.06 -2.70
C ARG A 17 10.60 12.76 -2.28
N ASN A 18 11.89 12.83 -1.96
CA ASN A 18 12.63 11.72 -1.39
C ASN A 18 12.09 11.40 0.01
N THR A 19 11.79 10.12 0.23
CA THR A 19 11.48 9.56 1.55
C THR A 19 12.77 9.06 2.21
N ASP A 20 12.82 9.14 3.53
CA ASP A 20 13.74 8.38 4.34
C ASP A 20 13.20 6.97 4.63
N SER A 21 14.07 6.09 5.13
CA SER A 21 13.76 4.68 5.38
C SER A 21 12.77 4.47 6.54
N GLU A 22 12.76 5.37 7.51
CA GLU A 22 11.84 5.32 8.64
C GLU A 22 10.44 5.78 8.23
N LEU A 23 10.34 6.90 7.51
CA LEU A 23 9.07 7.38 6.97
C LEU A 23 8.44 6.33 6.03
N CYS A 24 9.25 5.71 5.16
CA CYS A 24 8.74 4.71 4.23
C CYS A 24 8.29 3.42 4.95
N SER A 25 8.97 2.98 6.01
CA SER A 25 8.52 1.80 6.78
C SER A 25 7.20 2.06 7.50
N ARG A 26 7.00 3.25 8.08
CA ARG A 26 5.72 3.67 8.68
C ARG A 26 4.61 3.78 7.65
N TRP A 27 4.92 4.27 6.46
CA TRP A 27 3.97 4.29 5.34
C TRP A 27 3.54 2.88 4.94
N MET A 28 4.44 1.91 4.95
CA MET A 28 4.09 0.51 4.71
C MET A 28 3.15 -0.02 5.79
N GLU A 29 3.40 0.25 7.06
CA GLU A 29 2.50 -0.16 8.15
C GLU A 29 1.08 0.41 7.94
N LEU A 30 0.97 1.73 7.72
CA LEU A 30 -0.32 2.43 7.54
C LEU A 30 -1.07 2.00 6.28
N ARG A 31 -0.36 1.86 5.15
CA ARG A 31 -0.98 1.57 3.85
C ARG A 31 -1.71 0.23 3.84
N THR A 32 -1.30 -0.67 4.72
CA THR A 32 -1.89 -2.00 4.90
C THR A 32 -3.38 -2.00 5.25
N PHE A 33 -3.93 -0.87 5.71
CA PHE A 33 -5.34 -0.75 6.07
C PHE A 33 -6.16 0.15 5.13
N LEU A 34 -5.51 0.80 4.16
CA LEU A 34 -6.21 1.61 3.15
C LEU A 34 -6.74 0.71 2.00
N ARG A 35 -7.87 1.08 1.42
CA ARG A 35 -8.70 0.19 0.58
C ARG A 35 -8.59 0.41 -0.94
N PHE A 36 -7.73 1.29 -1.45
CA PHE A 36 -7.57 1.44 -2.90
C PHE A 36 -6.48 0.55 -3.52
N SER A 37 -6.90 -0.12 -4.59
CA SER A 37 -6.09 -0.91 -5.51
C SER A 37 -6.45 -0.53 -6.95
N GLU A 38 -5.80 0.48 -7.52
CA GLU A 38 -5.69 0.54 -8.97
C GLU A 38 -4.58 -0.43 -9.38
N GLY A 39 -4.88 -1.36 -10.29
CA GLY A 39 -3.90 -2.32 -10.81
C GLY A 39 -4.57 -3.52 -11.46
N LYS A 40 -4.68 -3.49 -12.80
CA LYS A 40 -4.93 -4.68 -13.62
C LYS A 40 -3.67 -5.57 -13.66
N CYS A 41 -3.90 -6.89 -13.80
CA CYS A 41 -3.02 -8.02 -14.17
C CYS A 41 -2.54 -9.04 -13.09
N PRO A 42 -2.34 -10.33 -13.48
CA PRO A 42 -2.54 -11.50 -12.62
C PRO A 42 -1.24 -12.16 -12.09
N ILE A 43 -1.39 -12.87 -10.96
CA ILE A 43 -0.57 -14.03 -10.49
C ILE A 43 0.95 -13.82 -10.34
N ARG A 44 1.39 -12.65 -9.83
CA ARG A 44 2.71 -12.55 -9.16
C ARG A 44 2.65 -11.53 -8.04
N MET A 45 2.18 -11.97 -6.88
CA MET A 45 2.15 -11.22 -5.62
C MET A 45 3.58 -11.04 -5.08
N LEU A 46 4.38 -10.22 -5.76
CA LEU A 46 5.60 -9.65 -5.21
C LEU A 46 5.24 -8.28 -4.64
N ILE A 47 5.73 -7.98 -3.43
CA ILE A 47 5.56 -6.69 -2.74
C ILE A 47 5.83 -5.50 -3.68
N HIS A 48 6.71 -5.72 -4.66
CA HIS A 48 7.13 -4.80 -5.71
C HIS A 48 6.02 -4.17 -6.56
N ASP A 49 4.97 -4.93 -6.91
CA ASP A 49 3.90 -4.47 -7.82
C ASP A 49 2.51 -4.68 -7.20
N SER A 50 2.46 -4.92 -5.89
CA SER A 50 1.19 -5.04 -5.20
C SER A 50 0.39 -3.73 -5.37
N PRO A 51 -0.91 -3.80 -5.75
CA PRO A 51 -1.71 -2.60 -5.95
C PRO A 51 -1.95 -1.83 -4.63
N ILE A 52 -1.64 -2.47 -3.50
CA ILE A 52 -1.69 -1.92 -2.15
C ILE A 52 -0.46 -1.05 -1.87
N TYR A 53 0.74 -1.45 -2.30
CA TYR A 53 1.99 -0.75 -1.95
C TYR A 53 2.69 -0.12 -3.16
N ARG A 54 1.91 0.40 -4.11
CA ARG A 54 2.49 1.14 -5.22
C ARG A 54 3.28 2.35 -4.70
N THR A 55 4.55 2.37 -5.10
CA THR A 55 5.50 3.47 -4.90
C THR A 55 5.65 4.16 -6.25
N HIS A 56 5.56 5.48 -6.27
CA HIS A 56 5.64 6.29 -7.49
C HIS A 56 6.80 7.25 -7.36
N ASP A 57 7.89 6.95 -8.07
CA ASP A 57 9.05 7.82 -8.13
C ASP A 57 8.90 8.76 -9.34
N VAL A 58 9.08 10.07 -9.12
CA VAL A 58 9.22 11.03 -10.24
C VAL A 58 10.66 11.00 -10.75
N ARG A 59 10.90 11.49 -11.98
CA ARG A 59 12.20 11.44 -12.69
C ARG A 59 13.43 11.97 -11.91
N ALA A 60 13.22 12.66 -10.78
CA ALA A 60 14.25 13.27 -9.96
C ALA A 60 14.27 12.77 -8.48
N THR A 61 13.53 11.70 -8.14
CA THR A 61 13.54 11.12 -6.79
C THR A 61 14.35 9.82 -6.73
N ILE A 62 14.88 9.51 -5.54
CA ILE A 62 15.52 8.22 -5.25
C ILE A 62 14.51 7.08 -5.46
N GLY A 63 14.99 5.88 -5.80
CA GLY A 63 14.09 4.74 -5.97
C GLY A 63 13.53 4.25 -4.63
N GLN A 64 12.23 4.39 -4.40
CA GLN A 64 11.58 4.13 -3.09
C GLN A 64 10.95 2.74 -2.96
N LYS A 65 11.28 1.83 -3.88
CA LYS A 65 10.72 0.49 -3.90
C LYS A 65 11.07 -0.27 -2.61
N ALA A 66 10.09 -0.97 -2.05
CA ALA A 66 10.20 -1.63 -0.75
C ALA A 66 11.43 -2.54 -0.60
N TYR A 67 11.86 -3.25 -1.65
CA TYR A 67 13.03 -4.14 -1.60
C TYR A 67 14.39 -3.42 -1.60
N ARG A 68 14.43 -2.12 -1.96
CA ARG A 68 15.68 -1.34 -2.03
C ARG A 68 16.05 -0.71 -0.69
N VAL A 69 15.09 -0.47 0.19
CA VAL A 69 15.27 0.30 1.42
C VAL A 69 15.34 -0.67 2.60
N VAL A 70 16.48 -0.80 3.27
CA VAL A 70 16.82 -1.93 4.17
C VAL A 70 15.75 -2.24 5.25
N SER A 71 15.14 -1.24 5.89
CA SER A 71 14.14 -1.43 6.96
C SER A 71 12.70 -1.68 6.46
N VAL A 72 12.44 -1.41 5.18
CA VAL A 72 11.09 -1.42 4.61
C VAL A 72 10.56 -2.83 4.33
N PRO A 73 11.34 -3.81 3.82
CA PRO A 73 10.85 -5.15 3.51
C PRO A 73 10.26 -5.89 4.70
N GLU A 74 10.87 -5.74 5.88
CA GLU A 74 10.42 -6.42 7.09
C GLU A 74 9.10 -5.85 7.59
N ALA A 75 9.02 -4.52 7.74
CA ALA A 75 7.78 -3.81 8.08
C ALA A 75 6.64 -4.14 7.10
N SER A 76 6.97 -4.20 5.80
CA SER A 76 6.03 -4.57 4.74
C SER A 76 5.47 -5.98 4.92
N ARG A 77 6.35 -6.98 5.15
CA ARG A 77 5.93 -8.37 5.33
C ARG A 77 5.05 -8.55 6.57
N CYS A 78 5.45 -7.93 7.68
CA CYS A 78 4.71 -7.98 8.94
C CYS A 78 3.30 -7.41 8.77
N ALA A 79 3.19 -6.20 8.21
CA ALA A 79 1.91 -5.57 8.02
C ALA A 79 1.04 -6.35 7.02
N MET A 80 1.63 -6.81 5.90
CA MET A 80 0.91 -7.62 4.91
C MET A 80 0.28 -8.86 5.52
N ALA A 81 1.01 -9.59 6.38
CA ALA A 81 0.49 -10.77 7.05
C ALA A 81 -0.84 -10.47 7.80
N VAL A 82 -0.91 -9.31 8.46
CA VAL A 82 -2.13 -8.85 9.16
C VAL A 82 -3.26 -8.51 8.18
N ARG A 83 -2.97 -7.85 7.04
CA ARG A 83 -4.03 -7.56 6.06
C ARG A 83 -4.56 -8.82 5.40
N TYR A 84 -3.70 -9.79 5.09
CA TYR A 84 -4.14 -11.05 4.49
C TYR A 84 -4.99 -11.88 5.46
N SER A 85 -4.72 -11.83 6.76
CA SER A 85 -5.60 -12.46 7.76
C SER A 85 -6.96 -11.77 7.88
N LEU A 86 -7.03 -10.46 7.60
CA LEU A 86 -8.26 -9.66 7.62
C LEU A 86 -8.94 -9.52 6.25
N LEU A 87 -8.46 -10.21 5.21
CA LEU A 87 -8.91 -9.99 3.83
C LEU A 87 -10.42 -10.23 3.67
N THR A 88 -10.93 -11.32 4.25
CA THR A 88 -12.35 -11.67 4.22
C THR A 88 -13.21 -10.58 4.90
N TYR A 89 -12.73 -10.05 6.02
CA TYR A 89 -13.42 -8.99 6.76
C TYR A 89 -13.45 -7.66 6.00
N MET A 90 -12.35 -7.29 5.34
CA MET A 90 -12.31 -6.10 4.50
C MET A 90 -13.25 -6.20 3.30
N TYR A 91 -13.45 -7.41 2.76
CA TYR A 91 -14.38 -7.67 1.66
C TYR A 91 -15.85 -7.59 2.11
N THR A 92 -16.20 -8.08 3.30
CA THR A 92 -17.56 -7.93 3.84
C THR A 92 -17.89 -6.46 4.13
N LEU A 93 -16.94 -5.68 4.66
CA LEU A 93 -17.12 -4.24 4.81
C LEU A 93 -17.32 -3.51 3.48
N PHE A 94 -16.69 -3.99 2.40
CA PHE A 94 -16.90 -3.43 1.07
C PHE A 94 -18.29 -3.74 0.52
N TYR A 95 -18.79 -4.96 0.76
CA TYR A 95 -20.17 -5.33 0.44
C TYR A 95 -21.19 -4.37 1.10
N TYR A 96 -21.07 -4.14 2.40
CA TYR A 96 -21.96 -3.21 3.12
C TYR A 96 -21.80 -1.73 2.75
N ALA A 97 -20.68 -1.35 2.13
CA ALA A 97 -20.48 0.03 1.66
C ALA A 97 -21.07 0.26 0.25
N HIS A 98 -21.40 -0.82 -0.47
CA HIS A 98 -22.09 -0.77 -1.75
C HIS A 98 -23.61 -0.78 -1.58
N GLU A 99 -24.12 -1.50 -0.57
CA GLU A 99 -25.52 -1.43 -0.13
C GLU A 99 -25.87 -0.06 0.45
#